data_AF-A0A8B9J0M3-F1
#
_entry.id   AF-A0A8B9J0M3-F1
#
_cell.length_a   1.000
_cell.length_b   1.000
_cell.length_c   1.000
_cell.angle_alpha   90.00
_cell.angle_beta   90.00
_cell.angle_gamma   90.00
#
_symmetry.space_group_name_H-M   'P 1'
#
loop_
_entity.id
_entity.type
_entity.pdbx_description
1 polymer ?
#
loop_
_entity_poly.entity_id
_entity_poly.type
_entity_poly.pdbx_seq_one_letter_code
_entity_poly.pdbx_strand_id
1 'polypeptide(L)'
;MGSGSSGNANYKYSLQKSENAFKAAVLIQQWYRRYVARLEMRRRCTWRIFQSIEYACEQDQIKLHNFFSYLMDHFTPSSSKERDFISRMFISGESFKEAELEKYCDYESIEVPDSYTGPRLSFPLLPDHATALLEAFKQKQ
;
A
#
# COMPACT_ATOMS: atom_id res chain seq x y z
N MET A 1 81.76 19.63 32.39
CA MET A 1 81.44 20.19 31.07
C MET A 1 80.32 19.37 30.45
N GLY A 2 79.07 19.69 30.80
CA GLY A 2 77.88 18.96 30.33
C GLY A 2 77.14 19.81 29.32
N SER A 3 77.18 19.40 28.05
CA SER A 3 76.39 20.01 26.97
C SER A 3 75.90 18.89 26.06
N GLY A 4 74.72 18.32 26.38
CA GLY A 4 74.12 17.24 25.57
C GLY A 4 72.58 17.23 25.52
N SER A 5 71.87 18.03 26.30
CA SER A 5 70.43 17.84 26.49
C SER A 5 69.51 18.63 25.54
N SER A 6 70.02 19.60 24.78
CA SER A 6 69.18 20.51 23.98
C SER A 6 68.63 19.88 22.67
N GLY A 7 69.36 18.95 22.07
CA GLY A 7 68.90 18.26 20.85
C GLY A 7 67.67 17.39 21.10
N ASN A 8 67.71 16.52 22.12
CA ASN A 8 66.68 15.51 22.39
C ASN A 8 65.30 16.09 22.73
N ALA A 9 65.23 17.25 23.38
CA ALA A 9 63.95 17.90 23.70
C ALA A 9 63.25 18.44 22.44
N ASN A 10 64.02 18.98 21.49
CA ASN A 10 63.50 19.53 20.24
C ASN A 10 62.96 18.44 19.30
N TYR A 11 63.65 17.29 19.19
CA TYR A 11 63.17 16.16 18.40
C TYR A 11 61.89 15.52 18.96
N LYS A 12 61.76 15.43 20.29
CA LYS A 12 60.54 14.93 20.93
C LYS A 12 59.34 15.84 20.69
N TYR A 13 59.55 17.16 20.75
CA TYR A 13 58.51 18.15 20.49
C TYR A 13 58.05 18.17 19.02
N SER A 14 58.99 18.07 18.06
CA SER A 14 58.65 18.01 16.63
C SER A 14 57.91 16.72 16.26
N LEU A 15 58.30 15.59 16.85
CA LEU A 15 57.60 14.31 16.67
C LEU A 15 56.15 14.40 17.18
N GLN A 16 55.94 14.92 18.40
CA GLN A 16 54.61 15.06 18.97
C GLN A 16 53.72 16.03 18.18
N LYS A 17 54.30 17.09 17.60
CA LYS A 17 53.59 17.99 16.68
C LYS A 17 53.17 17.25 15.39
N SER A 18 54.05 16.41 14.83
CA SER A 18 53.74 15.61 13.64
C SER A 18 52.64 14.57 13.92
N GLU A 19 52.64 13.93 15.09
CA GLU A 19 51.57 13.02 15.51
C GLU A 19 50.21 13.73 15.63
N ASN A 20 50.20 14.92 16.22
CA ASN A 20 48.97 15.72 16.33
C ASN A 20 48.45 16.16 14.95
N ALA A 21 49.36 16.57 14.05
CA ALA A 21 49.02 16.91 12.67
C ALA A 21 48.44 15.70 11.91
N PHE A 22 49.03 14.52 12.10
CA PHE A 22 48.54 13.28 11.50
C PHE A 22 47.16 12.90 12.03
N LYS A 23 46.94 12.95 13.36
CA LYS A 23 45.63 12.68 13.98
C LYS A 23 44.56 13.65 13.46
N ALA A 24 44.88 14.94 13.36
CA ALA A 24 43.97 15.93 12.79
C ALA A 24 43.65 15.64 11.31
N ALA A 25 44.65 15.30 10.51
CA ALA A 25 44.46 14.94 9.10
C ALA A 25 43.54 13.72 8.94
N VAL A 26 43.71 12.69 9.76
CA VAL A 26 42.84 11.50 9.76
C VAL A 26 41.40 11.88 10.11
N LEU A 27 41.19 12.74 11.12
CA LEU A 27 39.85 13.21 11.48
C LEU A 27 39.17 13.98 10.33
N ILE A 28 39.90 14.89 9.70
CA ILE A 28 39.40 15.68 8.54
C ILE A 28 39.04 14.73 7.39
N GLN A 29 39.91 13.79 7.06
CA GLN A 29 39.67 12.81 6.00
C GLN A 29 38.46 11.93 6.30
N GLN A 30 38.32 11.46 7.55
CA GLN A 30 37.19 10.61 7.95
C GLN A 30 35.87 11.38 7.92
N TRP A 31 35.86 12.63 8.39
CA TRP A 31 34.70 13.51 8.28
C TRP A 31 34.31 13.74 6.82
N TYR A 32 35.28 14.05 5.95
CA TYR A 32 35.05 14.29 4.54
C TYR A 32 34.49 13.05 3.83
N ARG A 33 35.08 11.87 4.05
CA ARG A 33 34.58 10.61 3.47
C ARG A 33 33.13 10.32 3.89
N ARG A 34 32.79 10.50 5.17
CA ARG A 34 31.40 10.36 5.67
C ARG A 34 30.47 11.39 5.04
N TYR A 35 30.90 12.63 4.92
CA TYR A 35 30.10 13.70 4.30
C TYR A 35 29.77 13.39 2.84
N VAL A 36 30.78 13.00 2.04
CA VAL A 36 30.61 12.62 0.64
C VAL A 36 29.69 11.41 0.50
N ALA A 37 29.89 10.36 1.31
CA ALA A 37 29.01 9.19 1.29
C ALA A 37 27.54 9.55 1.56
N ARG A 38 27.30 10.45 2.53
CA ARG A 38 25.95 10.94 2.84
C ARG A 38 25.35 11.78 1.71
N LEU A 39 26.16 12.62 1.07
CA LEU A 39 25.73 13.43 -0.07
C LEU A 39 25.30 12.54 -1.25
N GLU A 40 26.09 11.51 -1.53
CA GLU A 40 25.82 10.56 -2.60
C GLU A 40 24.62 9.66 -2.29
N MET A 41 24.43 9.23 -1.03
CA MET A 41 23.21 8.55 -0.60
C MET A 41 21.97 9.41 -0.83
N ARG A 42 22.03 10.71 -0.49
CA ARG A 42 20.91 11.64 -0.71
C ARG A 42 20.60 11.76 -2.20
N ARG A 43 21.62 11.95 -3.05
CA ARG A 43 21.46 11.99 -4.51
C ARG A 43 20.77 10.74 -5.05
N ARG A 44 21.22 9.55 -4.64
CA ARG A 44 20.62 8.27 -5.06
C ARG A 44 19.21 8.07 -4.56
N CYS A 45 18.94 8.45 -3.31
CA CYS A 45 17.61 8.37 -2.72
C CYS A 45 16.62 9.26 -3.48
N THR A 46 16.99 10.52 -3.74
CA THR A 46 16.19 11.45 -4.54
C THR A 46 15.89 10.86 -5.91
N TRP A 47 16.90 10.32 -6.60
CA TRP A 47 16.66 9.71 -7.91
C TRP A 47 15.71 8.50 -7.84
N ARG A 48 15.91 7.61 -6.86
CA ARG A 48 15.03 6.46 -6.64
C ARG A 48 13.59 6.87 -6.35
N ILE A 49 13.37 7.94 -5.59
CA ILE A 49 12.02 8.46 -5.30
C ILE A 49 11.35 8.91 -6.59
N PHE A 50 12.00 9.75 -7.38
CA PHE A 50 11.42 10.25 -8.64
C PHE A 50 11.15 9.13 -9.63
N GLN A 51 12.10 8.21 -9.80
CA GLN A 51 11.94 7.04 -10.65
C GLN A 51 10.75 6.15 -10.20
N SER A 52 10.60 5.94 -8.89
CA SER A 52 9.48 5.16 -8.35
C SER A 52 8.14 5.84 -8.60
N ILE A 53 8.06 7.16 -8.47
CA ILE A 53 6.83 7.93 -8.72
C ILE A 53 6.49 7.88 -10.21
N GLU A 54 7.48 8.09 -11.08
CA GLU A 54 7.31 8.09 -12.53
C GLU A 54 6.79 6.73 -13.01
N TYR A 55 7.42 5.62 -12.60
CA TYR A 55 6.97 4.28 -12.98
C TYR A 55 5.60 3.92 -12.40
N ALA A 56 5.29 4.31 -11.17
CA ALA A 56 3.95 4.07 -10.62
C ALA A 56 2.88 4.77 -11.46
N CYS A 57 3.12 6.03 -11.83
CA CYS A 57 2.22 6.81 -12.68
C CYS A 57 2.04 6.17 -14.07
N GLU A 58 3.13 5.77 -14.73
CA GLU A 58 3.08 5.08 -16.01
C GLU A 58 2.27 3.77 -15.94
N GLN A 59 2.48 2.97 -14.89
CA GLN A 59 1.72 1.73 -14.67
C GLN A 59 0.24 2.00 -14.48
N ASP A 60 -0.12 3.05 -13.72
CA ASP A 60 -1.51 3.40 -13.50
C ASP A 60 -2.19 3.91 -14.78
N GLN A 61 -1.48 4.67 -15.61
CA GLN A 61 -1.98 5.07 -16.93
C GLN A 61 -2.25 3.87 -17.83
N ILE A 62 -1.35 2.89 -17.90
CA ILE A 62 -1.52 1.68 -18.71
C ILE A 62 -2.73 0.88 -18.21
N LYS A 63 -2.86 0.69 -16.89
CA LYS A 63 -4.02 -0.03 -16.31
C LYS A 63 -5.33 0.67 -16.65
N LEU A 64 -5.36 1.99 -16.52
CA LEU A 64 -6.54 2.79 -16.81
C LEU A 64 -6.91 2.73 -18.29
N HIS A 65 -5.92 2.82 -19.18
CA HIS A 65 -6.11 2.62 -20.61
C HIS A 65 -6.70 1.24 -20.89
N ASN A 66 -6.11 0.17 -20.36
CA ASN A 66 -6.60 -1.19 -20.56
C ASN A 66 -8.03 -1.37 -20.05
N PHE A 67 -8.35 -0.78 -18.90
CA PHE A 67 -9.71 -0.79 -18.35
C PHE A 67 -10.71 -0.10 -19.29
N PHE A 68 -10.37 1.09 -19.81
CA PHE A 68 -11.26 1.80 -20.74
C PHE A 68 -11.36 1.12 -22.11
N SER A 69 -10.27 0.57 -22.63
CA SER A 69 -10.31 -0.26 -23.84
C SER A 69 -11.23 -1.46 -23.64
N TYR A 70 -11.09 -2.19 -22.53
CA TYR A 70 -11.96 -3.31 -22.18
C TYR A 70 -13.43 -2.87 -22.09
N LEU A 71 -13.72 -1.75 -21.41
CA LEU A 71 -15.08 -1.22 -21.35
C LEU A 71 -15.61 -0.87 -22.73
N MET A 72 -14.81 -0.24 -23.58
CA MET A 72 -15.23 0.13 -24.93
C MET A 72 -15.48 -1.10 -25.79
N ASP A 73 -14.65 -2.14 -25.72
CA ASP A 73 -14.83 -3.35 -26.51
C ASP A 73 -16.07 -4.15 -26.08
N HIS A 74 -16.44 -4.13 -24.80
CA HIS A 74 -17.51 -4.95 -24.24
C HIS A 74 -18.83 -4.22 -23.95
N PHE A 75 -18.78 -2.91 -23.75
CA PHE A 75 -19.95 -2.09 -23.37
C PHE A 75 -20.26 -0.99 -24.38
N THR A 76 -19.55 -0.89 -25.50
CA THR A 76 -20.02 -0.06 -26.62
C THR A 76 -21.10 -0.84 -27.37
N PRO A 77 -22.38 -0.44 -27.24
CA PRO A 77 -23.47 -1.21 -27.83
C PRO A 77 -23.37 -1.16 -29.35
N SER A 78 -23.22 -2.33 -29.96
CA SER A 78 -23.18 -2.50 -31.41
C SER A 78 -24.56 -2.33 -32.06
N SER A 79 -25.63 -2.45 -31.26
CA SER A 79 -27.02 -2.28 -31.68
C SER A 79 -27.86 -1.48 -30.67
N SER A 80 -29.00 -0.93 -31.11
CA SER A 80 -29.92 -0.20 -30.23
C SER A 80 -30.48 -1.06 -29.09
N LYS A 81 -30.75 -2.35 -29.31
CA LYS A 81 -31.24 -3.28 -28.27
C LYS A 81 -30.23 -3.50 -27.14
N GLU A 82 -28.95 -3.57 -27.49
CA GLU A 82 -27.85 -3.74 -26.53
C GLU A 82 -27.67 -2.47 -25.68
N ARG A 83 -27.81 -1.29 -26.31
CA ARG A 83 -27.83 0.01 -25.62
C ARG A 83 -28.94 0.09 -24.58
N ASP A 84 -30.16 -0.33 -24.95
CA ASP A 84 -31.32 -0.30 -24.05
C ASP A 84 -31.19 -1.31 -22.90
N PHE A 85 -30.51 -2.43 -23.12
CA PHE A 85 -30.21 -3.42 -22.08
C PHE A 85 -29.18 -2.86 -21.07
N ILE A 86 -28.07 -2.31 -21.54
CA ILE A 86 -27.03 -1.70 -20.70
C ILE A 86 -27.61 -0.50 -19.92
N SER A 87 -28.39 0.37 -20.56
CA SER A 87 -29.02 1.52 -19.92
C SER A 87 -29.99 1.10 -18.81
N ARG A 88 -30.78 0.03 -19.00
CA ARG A 88 -31.63 -0.54 -17.95
C ARG A 88 -30.82 -1.09 -16.78
N MET A 89 -29.67 -1.70 -17.01
CA MET A 89 -28.80 -2.22 -15.94
C MET A 89 -28.25 -1.11 -15.04
N PHE A 90 -27.91 0.06 -15.59
CA PHE A 90 -27.43 1.21 -14.82
C PHE A 90 -28.56 2.05 -14.20
N ILE A 91 -29.71 2.17 -14.86
CA ILE A 91 -30.86 2.96 -14.35
C ILE A 91 -31.69 2.19 -13.31
N SER A 92 -31.83 0.86 -13.46
CA SER A 92 -32.56 0.02 -12.49
C SER A 92 -31.82 -0.19 -11.17
N GLY A 93 -30.56 0.21 -11.07
CA GLY A 93 -29.77 0.20 -9.84
C GLY A 93 -30.18 1.26 -8.82
N GLU A 94 -30.79 2.38 -9.24
CA GLU A 94 -31.05 3.52 -8.33
C GLU A 94 -32.51 3.94 -8.18
N SER A 95 -33.46 3.52 -9.01
CA SER A 95 -34.81 4.14 -8.99
C SER A 95 -36.03 3.22 -9.05
N PHE A 96 -35.89 1.96 -9.47
CA PHE A 96 -37.06 1.10 -9.70
C PHE A 96 -37.30 0.04 -8.63
N LYS A 97 -36.43 -0.06 -7.62
CA LYS A 97 -36.49 -1.16 -6.65
C LYS A 97 -36.75 -0.76 -5.21
N GLU A 98 -36.65 0.49 -4.78
CA GLU A 98 -36.80 0.77 -3.34
C GLU A 98 -38.21 0.40 -2.81
N ALA A 99 -39.28 0.76 -3.52
CA ALA A 99 -40.66 0.50 -3.07
C ALA A 99 -41.12 -0.97 -3.24
N GLU A 100 -40.64 -1.72 -4.24
CA GLU A 100 -40.98 -3.15 -4.38
C GLU A 100 -40.03 -4.05 -3.57
N LEU A 101 -38.75 -3.69 -3.44
CA LEU A 101 -37.76 -4.48 -2.71
C LEU A 101 -37.98 -4.37 -1.19
N GLU A 102 -38.46 -3.24 -0.67
CA GLU A 102 -38.92 -3.14 0.73
C GLU A 102 -39.93 -4.25 1.09
N LYS A 103 -40.82 -4.61 0.15
CA LYS A 103 -41.81 -5.68 0.34
C LYS A 103 -41.20 -7.09 0.30
N TYR A 104 -40.07 -7.28 -0.37
CA TYR A 104 -39.33 -8.55 -0.42
C TYR A 104 -38.22 -8.64 0.65
N CYS A 105 -37.87 -7.53 1.30
CA CYS A 105 -36.84 -7.45 2.33
C CYS A 105 -37.40 -7.57 3.76
N ASP A 106 -38.72 -7.65 3.92
CA ASP A 106 -39.34 -7.92 5.21
C ASP A 106 -39.18 -9.40 5.58
N TYR A 107 -38.14 -9.71 6.34
CA TYR A 107 -37.81 -11.06 6.77
C TYR A 107 -38.94 -11.73 7.57
N GLU A 108 -39.83 -10.94 8.21
CA GLU A 108 -40.95 -11.47 8.99
C GLU A 108 -42.05 -12.08 8.12
N SER A 109 -42.11 -11.68 6.84
CA SER A 109 -43.08 -12.20 5.87
C SER A 109 -42.66 -13.53 5.21
N ILE A 110 -41.43 -14.00 5.46
CA ILE A 110 -40.90 -15.22 4.85
C ILE A 110 -41.36 -16.44 5.67
N GLU A 111 -42.39 -17.12 5.20
CA GLU A 111 -42.83 -18.39 5.78
C GLU A 111 -41.83 -19.52 5.47
N VAL A 112 -41.12 -19.99 6.48
CA VAL A 112 -40.16 -21.10 6.35
C VAL A 112 -40.85 -22.42 6.72
N PRO A 113 -41.01 -23.38 5.78
CA PRO A 113 -41.69 -24.65 6.03
C PRO A 113 -41.06 -25.46 7.18
N ASP A 114 -41.87 -26.22 7.92
CA ASP A 114 -41.40 -27.04 9.06
C ASP A 114 -40.38 -28.12 8.66
N SER A 115 -40.33 -28.49 7.37
CA SER A 115 -39.33 -29.42 6.82
C SER A 115 -37.93 -28.84 6.68
N TYR A 116 -37.76 -27.52 6.77
CA TYR A 116 -36.46 -26.87 6.70
C TYR A 116 -35.64 -27.18 7.96
N THR A 117 -34.54 -27.91 7.77
CA THR A 117 -33.63 -28.38 8.84
C THR A 117 -32.42 -27.46 9.03
N GLY A 118 -32.27 -26.43 8.18
CA GLY A 118 -31.18 -25.46 8.27
C GLY A 118 -31.38 -24.40 9.36
N PRO A 119 -30.40 -23.48 9.52
CA PRO A 119 -30.45 -22.44 10.54
C PRO A 119 -31.60 -21.46 10.26
N ARG A 120 -32.45 -21.25 11.27
CA ARG A 120 -33.55 -20.26 11.22
C ARG A 120 -33.08 -18.96 11.86
N LEU A 121 -33.20 -17.86 11.13
CA LEU A 121 -32.79 -16.54 11.59
C LEU A 121 -33.98 -15.84 12.25
N SER A 122 -33.75 -15.30 13.44
CA SER A 122 -34.66 -14.40 14.13
C SER A 122 -33.90 -13.15 14.56
N PHE A 123 -34.55 -11.98 14.50
CA PHE A 123 -33.96 -10.72 14.90
C PHE A 123 -34.57 -10.22 16.23
N PRO A 124 -33.79 -9.54 17.09
CA PRO A 124 -32.37 -9.22 16.92
C PRO A 124 -31.49 -10.48 16.96
N LEU A 125 -30.46 -10.51 16.11
CA LEU A 125 -29.60 -11.68 15.94
C LEU A 125 -28.82 -11.95 17.23
N LEU A 126 -29.01 -13.13 17.83
CA LEU A 126 -28.23 -13.57 18.98
C LEU A 126 -26.89 -14.20 18.53
N PRO A 127 -25.83 -14.11 19.35
CA PRO A 127 -24.55 -14.75 19.05
C PRO A 127 -24.67 -16.23 18.67
N ASP A 128 -25.53 -16.97 19.37
CA ASP A 128 -25.76 -18.40 19.12
C ASP A 128 -26.31 -18.64 17.70
N HIS A 129 -27.18 -17.75 17.20
CA HIS A 129 -27.71 -17.84 15.83
C HIS A 129 -26.63 -17.61 14.78
N ALA A 130 -25.70 -16.68 15.04
CA ALA A 130 -24.56 -16.44 14.16
C ALA A 130 -23.61 -17.65 14.12
N THR A 131 -23.40 -18.32 15.25
CA THR A 131 -22.59 -19.55 15.29
C THR A 131 -23.25 -20.70 14.53
N ALA A 132 -24.56 -20.91 14.69
CA ALA A 132 -25.31 -21.93 13.97
C ALA A 132 -25.28 -21.71 12.45
N LEU A 133 -25.35 -20.45 12.00
CA LEU A 133 -25.22 -20.12 10.58
C LEU A 133 -23.85 -20.49 10.03
N LEU A 134 -22.78 -20.18 10.77
CA LEU A 134 -21.40 -20.49 10.36
C LEU A 134 -21.15 -22.01 10.30
N GLU A 135 -21.71 -22.76 11.24
CA GLU A 135 -21.64 -24.23 11.25
C GLU A 135 -22.41 -24.85 10.08
N ALA A 136 -23.62 -24.35 9.78
CA ALA A 136 -24.40 -24.81 8.63
C ALA A 136 -23.65 -24.56 7.30
N PHE A 137 -23.06 -23.38 7.13
CA PHE A 137 -22.23 -23.05 5.97
C PHE A 137 -21.04 -24.01 5.83
N LYS A 138 -20.38 -24.34 6.94
CA LYS A 138 -19.25 -25.28 6.96
C LYS A 138 -19.68 -26.69 6.56
N GLN A 139 -20.90 -27.10 6.94
CA GLN A 139 -21.47 -28.41 6.63
C GLN A 139 -22.14 -28.49 5.24
N LYS A 140 -22.20 -27.38 4.49
CA LYS A 140 -22.89 -27.27 3.19
C LYS A 140 -24.36 -27.72 3.26
N GLN A 141 -25.02 -27.44 4.38
CA GLN A 141 -26.45 -27.64 4.56
C GLN A 141 -27.25 -26.49 3.93
#